data_AF-A0A1H5VXP0-F1
#
_entry.id   AF-A0A1H5VXP0-F1
#
_cell.length_a   1.000
_cell.length_b   1.000
_cell.length_c   1.000
_cell.angle_alpha   90.00
_cell.angle_beta   90.00
_cell.angle_gamma   90.00
#
_symmetry.space_group_name_H-M   'P 1'
#
loop_
_entity.id
_entity.type
_entity.pdbx_description
1 polymer ?
#
loop_
_entity_poly.entity_id
_entity_poly.type
_entity_poly.pdbx_seq_one_letter_code
_entity_poly.pdbx_strand_id
1 'polypeptide(L)'
;MRTPRRTLTLVTCLTAALAGLTVSGPAASADTPLVGWATQGGGTTGGGTAATTNVSSASALTSALSSGSASVIRVSGTISCSGMLRVTSNKTVIGNSGATIAGCGFNVSQASNVIIRNLTFRNWNDDGINVQYSTRVWIDHNSFSNGYDGALDIKRASDYVTVSWNRFFSHDKTMLLGHSDSNGGEDRNKLRVTYHHNWFDGTNQRHPRVRFGNPVHVYNNFYRGVGSYGVASTQEAGVLVEGNYFENTGDPFHLGEGSSPAGSLVARNNHFVGSGSGSAGGSVRAIPYSYSLDGASSVKSIVTAGAGAGRISI
;
A
#
# COMPACT_ATOMS: atom_id res chain seq x y z
N MET A 1 -83.11 28.03 -38.75
CA MET A 1 -81.77 28.38 -38.20
C MET A 1 -81.43 27.43 -37.06
N ARG A 2 -80.56 26.44 -37.33
CA ARG A 2 -79.93 25.59 -36.30
C ARG A 2 -78.51 25.28 -36.80
N THR A 3 -77.53 25.90 -36.17
CA THR A 3 -76.09 25.72 -36.40
C THR A 3 -75.61 24.41 -35.76
N PRO A 4 -74.79 23.59 -36.44
CA PRO A 4 -74.18 22.42 -35.82
C PRO A 4 -72.89 22.80 -35.07
N ARG A 5 -72.76 22.26 -33.86
CA ARG A 5 -71.58 22.37 -32.98
C ARG A 5 -70.41 21.56 -33.55
N ARG A 6 -69.22 22.18 -33.62
CA ARG A 6 -67.94 21.50 -33.91
C ARG A 6 -67.32 21.01 -32.61
N THR A 7 -67.05 19.72 -32.54
CA THR A 7 -66.30 19.06 -31.46
C THR A 7 -64.80 19.17 -31.76
N LEU A 8 -64.03 19.81 -30.88
CA LEU A 8 -62.58 19.94 -30.98
C LEU A 8 -61.93 18.78 -30.22
N THR A 9 -61.19 17.91 -30.92
CA THR A 9 -60.46 16.78 -30.32
C THR A 9 -59.06 17.25 -29.98
N LEU A 10 -58.70 17.24 -28.70
CA LEU A 10 -57.38 17.62 -28.20
C LEU A 10 -56.44 16.41 -28.32
N VAL A 11 -55.40 16.50 -29.16
CA VAL A 11 -54.34 15.49 -29.26
C VAL A 11 -53.21 15.89 -28.31
N THR A 12 -53.05 15.15 -27.22
CA THR A 12 -51.93 15.31 -26.28
C THR A 12 -50.72 14.56 -26.83
N CYS A 13 -49.71 15.30 -27.29
CA CYS A 13 -48.43 14.75 -27.74
C CYS A 13 -47.52 14.51 -26.53
N LEU A 14 -47.26 13.24 -26.20
CA LEU A 14 -46.41 12.84 -25.08
C LEU A 14 -44.94 12.85 -25.55
N THR A 15 -44.18 13.89 -25.21
CA THR A 15 -42.74 13.93 -25.44
C THR A 15 -42.02 13.09 -24.38
N ALA A 16 -41.48 11.94 -24.78
CA ALA A 16 -40.59 11.14 -23.94
C ALA A 16 -39.23 11.84 -23.80
N ALA A 17 -38.93 12.37 -22.62
CA ALA A 17 -37.59 12.86 -22.30
C ALA A 17 -36.66 11.66 -22.06
N LEU A 18 -35.71 11.41 -22.97
CA LEU A 18 -34.59 10.53 -22.69
C LEU A 18 -33.68 11.22 -21.66
N ALA A 19 -33.76 10.78 -20.40
CA ALA A 19 -32.74 11.07 -19.41
C ALA A 19 -31.45 10.35 -19.81
N GLY A 20 -30.44 11.10 -20.26
CA GLY A 20 -29.11 10.55 -20.49
C GLY A 20 -28.52 10.03 -19.17
N LEU A 21 -28.25 8.73 -19.09
CA LEU A 21 -27.41 8.20 -18.02
C LEU A 21 -25.99 8.72 -18.24
N THR A 22 -25.59 9.71 -17.45
CA THR A 22 -24.17 10.00 -17.24
C THR A 22 -23.58 8.82 -16.47
N VAL A 23 -22.81 7.97 -17.14
CA VAL A 23 -21.93 7.02 -16.47
C VAL A 23 -20.86 7.88 -15.79
N SER A 24 -21.07 8.21 -14.52
CA SER A 24 -20.01 8.72 -13.66
C SER A 24 -18.92 7.65 -13.64
N GLY A 25 -17.75 7.95 -14.21
CA GLY A 25 -16.55 7.15 -13.99
C GLY A 25 -16.30 6.98 -12.48
N PRO A 26 -15.49 5.99 -12.06
CA PRO A 26 -15.23 5.79 -10.64
C PRO A 26 -14.77 7.11 -10.04
N ALA A 27 -15.54 7.61 -9.07
CA ALA A 27 -15.15 8.77 -8.30
C ALA A 27 -13.74 8.50 -7.76
N ALA A 28 -12.82 9.46 -7.93
CA ALA A 28 -11.53 9.39 -7.25
C ALA A 28 -11.81 9.08 -5.78
N SER A 29 -11.18 8.03 -5.25
CA SER A 29 -11.33 7.69 -3.84
C SER A 29 -10.94 8.91 -3.02
N ALA A 30 -11.75 9.26 -2.02
CA ALA A 30 -11.39 10.32 -1.09
C ALA A 30 -10.00 10.03 -0.51
N ASP A 31 -9.17 11.07 -0.37
CA ASP A 31 -7.86 10.96 0.25
C ASP A 31 -8.04 10.34 1.66
N THR A 32 -7.56 9.11 1.83
CA THR A 32 -7.72 8.38 3.09
C THR A 32 -6.68 8.83 4.10
N PRO A 33 -7.08 9.15 5.35
CA PRO A 33 -6.13 9.55 6.37
C PRO A 33 -5.18 8.41 6.74
N LEU A 34 -3.98 8.78 7.21
CA LEU A 34 -3.01 7.84 7.73
C LEU A 34 -3.57 7.10 8.97
N VAL A 35 -3.57 5.77 8.92
CA VAL A 35 -3.90 4.89 10.04
C VAL A 35 -2.71 3.96 10.34
N GLY A 36 -2.60 3.50 11.58
CA GLY A 36 -1.62 2.49 11.95
C GLY A 36 -0.34 3.03 12.56
N TRP A 37 0.71 2.22 12.51
CA TRP A 37 1.95 2.44 13.25
C TRP A 37 2.68 3.74 12.91
N ALA A 38 2.55 4.28 11.69
CA ALA A 38 3.13 5.58 11.34
C ALA A 38 2.42 6.78 11.99
N THR A 39 1.26 6.60 12.64
CA THR A 39 0.65 7.62 13.52
C THR A 39 1.35 7.70 14.88
N GLN A 40 2.10 6.68 15.26
CA GLN A 40 2.77 6.56 16.55
C GLN A 40 4.16 7.22 16.50
N GLY A 41 4.84 7.29 17.66
CA GLY A 41 6.18 7.85 17.75
C GLY A 41 6.27 9.35 17.45
N GLY A 42 5.15 10.09 17.54
CA GLY A 42 5.06 11.51 17.19
C GLY A 42 4.42 11.78 15.83
N GLY A 43 3.97 10.74 15.11
CA GLY A 43 3.24 10.85 13.86
C GLY A 43 4.12 11.12 12.63
N THR A 44 3.51 11.00 11.45
CA THR A 44 4.17 11.15 10.15
C THR A 44 3.47 12.24 9.34
N THR A 45 4.18 13.33 9.09
CA THR A 45 3.73 14.51 8.33
C THR A 45 4.58 14.77 7.08
N GLY A 46 5.69 14.04 6.92
CA GLY A 46 6.61 14.19 5.80
C GLY A 46 7.23 15.60 5.73
N GLY A 47 7.14 16.22 4.56
CA GLY A 47 7.53 17.61 4.34
C GLY A 47 6.54 18.64 4.92
N GLY A 48 5.37 18.22 5.42
CA GLY A 48 4.36 19.10 5.99
C GLY A 48 3.95 20.22 5.03
N THR A 49 4.04 21.46 5.50
CA THR A 49 3.74 22.69 4.72
C THR A 49 4.98 23.29 4.04
N ALA A 50 6.11 22.57 4.01
CA ALA A 50 7.32 23.06 3.36
C ALA A 50 7.09 23.36 1.88
N ALA A 51 7.93 24.25 1.33
CA ALA A 51 7.87 24.63 -0.07
C ALA A 51 7.92 23.40 -0.99
N THR A 52 7.15 23.49 -2.07
CA THR A 52 7.07 22.44 -3.08
C THR A 52 8.23 22.54 -4.05
N THR A 53 8.94 21.43 -4.25
CA THR A 53 9.96 21.24 -5.28
C THR A 53 9.40 20.33 -6.36
N ASN A 54 9.22 20.87 -7.57
CA ASN A 54 8.80 20.07 -8.73
C ASN A 54 10.02 19.40 -9.37
N VAL A 55 9.92 18.11 -9.65
CA VAL A 55 11.00 17.33 -10.29
C VAL A 55 10.46 16.51 -11.46
N SER A 56 11.23 16.48 -12.55
CA SER A 56 10.94 15.74 -13.79
C SER A 56 12.19 15.08 -14.40
N SER A 57 13.31 15.09 -13.66
CA SER A 57 14.56 14.47 -14.09
C SER A 57 15.23 13.74 -12.93
N ALA A 58 16.11 12.78 -13.25
CA ALA A 58 16.80 11.97 -12.24
C ALA A 58 17.72 12.81 -11.34
N SER A 59 18.41 13.80 -11.91
CA SER A 59 19.27 14.71 -11.13
C SER A 59 18.46 15.55 -10.16
N ALA A 60 17.37 16.18 -10.62
CA ALA A 60 16.50 16.99 -9.76
C ALA A 60 15.85 16.17 -8.66
N LEU A 61 15.37 14.96 -8.98
CA LEU A 61 14.82 14.03 -8.00
C LEU A 61 15.89 13.66 -6.95
N THR A 62 17.08 13.23 -7.38
CA THR A 62 18.16 12.82 -6.48
C THR A 62 18.56 13.95 -5.54
N SER A 63 18.73 15.17 -6.03
CA SER A 63 19.05 16.34 -5.21
C SER A 63 17.95 16.69 -4.22
N ALA A 64 16.68 16.62 -4.63
CA ALA A 64 15.55 16.93 -3.75
C ALA A 64 15.41 15.89 -2.62
N LEU A 65 15.54 14.60 -2.94
CA LEU A 65 15.45 13.49 -1.98
C LEU A 65 16.57 13.52 -0.93
N SER A 66 17.79 13.90 -1.32
CA SER A 66 18.97 13.88 -0.45
C SER A 66 19.20 15.18 0.33
N SER A 67 18.47 16.25 0.01
CA SER A 67 18.56 17.53 0.72
C SER A 67 18.24 17.39 2.21
N GLY A 68 18.96 18.09 3.09
CA GLY A 68 18.71 18.11 4.53
C GLY A 68 17.47 18.89 4.96
N SER A 69 16.90 19.73 4.08
CA SER A 69 15.72 20.55 4.39
C SER A 69 14.42 19.75 4.23
N ALA A 70 13.42 20.04 5.06
CA ALA A 70 12.08 19.52 4.85
C ALA A 70 11.52 20.00 3.49
N SER A 71 10.83 19.14 2.77
CA SER A 71 10.30 19.50 1.44
C SER A 71 9.15 18.60 0.99
N VAL A 72 8.20 19.18 0.25
CA VAL A 72 7.24 18.44 -0.56
C VAL A 72 7.80 18.33 -1.98
N ILE A 73 8.06 17.12 -2.45
CA ILE A 73 8.66 16.83 -3.76
C ILE A 73 7.55 16.31 -4.68
N ARG A 74 7.19 17.11 -5.69
CA ARG A 74 6.17 16.77 -6.68
C ARG A 74 6.84 16.17 -7.90
N VAL A 75 6.61 14.87 -8.13
CA VAL A 75 7.21 14.14 -9.25
C VAL A 75 6.27 14.19 -10.45
N SER A 76 6.79 14.54 -11.62
CA SER A 76 6.01 14.58 -12.88
C SER A 76 6.64 13.71 -13.96
N GLY A 77 5.78 13.06 -14.75
CA GLY A 77 6.21 12.23 -15.87
C GLY A 77 6.98 10.98 -15.43
N THR A 78 7.70 10.39 -16.39
CA THR A 78 8.61 9.26 -16.11
C THR A 78 10.02 9.79 -15.85
N ILE A 79 10.56 9.47 -14.68
CA ILE A 79 11.96 9.69 -14.33
C ILE A 79 12.68 8.35 -14.43
N SER A 80 13.51 8.21 -15.46
CA SER A 80 14.44 7.09 -15.62
C SER A 80 15.71 7.36 -14.83
N CYS A 81 16.10 6.43 -13.97
CA CYS A 81 17.19 6.55 -13.01
C CYS A 81 17.82 5.16 -12.78
N SER A 82 18.89 5.10 -11.98
CA SER A 82 19.53 3.84 -11.61
C SER A 82 19.94 3.81 -10.14
N GLY A 83 20.01 2.62 -9.56
CA GLY A 83 20.49 2.40 -8.19
C GLY A 83 19.42 2.71 -7.13
N MET A 84 19.87 2.96 -5.91
CA MET A 84 19.00 3.27 -4.76
C MET A 84 19.18 4.72 -4.35
N LEU A 85 18.18 5.56 -4.65
CA LEU A 85 18.23 6.99 -4.34
C LEU A 85 17.98 7.22 -2.85
N ARG A 86 18.93 7.85 -2.16
CA ARG A 86 18.82 8.16 -0.73
C ARG A 86 17.70 9.17 -0.47
N VAL A 87 16.80 8.83 0.44
CA VAL A 87 15.76 9.73 0.96
C VAL A 87 16.08 10.08 2.41
N THR A 88 16.23 11.37 2.69
CA THR A 88 16.47 11.90 4.04
C THR A 88 15.17 12.18 4.79
N SER A 89 15.27 12.65 6.03
CA SER A 89 14.11 12.96 6.88
C SER A 89 13.25 14.11 6.34
N ASN A 90 11.99 14.16 6.80
CA ASN A 90 11.04 15.26 6.57
C ASN A 90 10.72 15.47 5.08
N LYS A 91 10.46 14.37 4.36
CA LYS A 91 10.13 14.39 2.93
C LYS A 91 8.70 13.94 2.72
N THR A 92 7.97 14.66 1.87
CA THR A 92 6.80 14.10 1.20
C THR A 92 7.15 13.98 -0.27
N VAL A 93 7.34 12.77 -0.77
CA VAL A 93 7.54 12.51 -2.20
C VAL A 93 6.21 12.06 -2.77
N ILE A 94 5.61 12.88 -3.63
CA ILE A 94 4.26 12.63 -4.11
C ILE A 94 4.16 12.81 -5.63
N GLY A 95 3.66 11.76 -6.30
CA GLY A 95 3.49 11.76 -7.75
C GLY A 95 2.32 12.63 -8.21
N ASN A 96 2.52 13.36 -9.30
CA ASN A 96 1.42 13.83 -10.15
C ASN A 96 0.79 12.66 -10.92
N SER A 97 -0.33 12.93 -11.60
CA SER A 97 -0.94 11.93 -12.48
C SER A 97 0.09 11.35 -13.46
N GLY A 98 0.20 10.02 -13.49
CA GLY A 98 1.16 9.29 -14.33
C GLY A 98 2.62 9.33 -13.88
N ALA A 99 2.95 9.89 -12.72
CA ALA A 99 4.32 9.96 -12.23
C ALA A 99 4.93 8.56 -12.02
N THR A 100 6.09 8.34 -12.65
CA THR A 100 6.75 7.03 -12.70
C THR A 100 8.23 7.15 -12.36
N ILE A 101 8.71 6.27 -11.50
CA ILE A 101 10.12 6.02 -11.19
C ILE A 101 10.52 4.72 -11.89
N ALA A 102 11.49 4.78 -12.81
CA ALA A 102 11.88 3.64 -13.63
C ALA A 102 13.39 3.37 -13.55
N GLY A 103 13.78 2.13 -13.28
CA GLY A 103 15.20 1.74 -13.24
C GLY A 103 15.89 1.90 -11.88
N CYS A 104 15.26 2.60 -10.94
CA CYS A 104 15.78 2.83 -9.59
C CYS A 104 14.73 2.62 -8.51
N GLY A 105 15.19 2.52 -7.27
CA GLY A 105 14.36 2.51 -6.07
C GLY A 105 14.75 3.60 -5.09
N PHE A 106 13.98 3.72 -4.00
CA PHE A 106 14.23 4.68 -2.93
C PHE A 106 14.78 4.00 -1.69
N ASN A 107 15.85 4.55 -1.10
CA ASN A 107 16.42 4.09 0.15
C ASN A 107 16.22 5.12 1.26
N VAL A 108 15.18 4.91 2.06
CA VAL A 108 14.90 5.66 3.29
C VAL A 108 15.83 5.10 4.37
N SER A 109 16.97 5.76 4.58
CA SER A 109 18.04 5.22 5.42
C SER A 109 18.49 6.22 6.47
N GLN A 110 18.42 5.83 7.75
CA GLN A 110 18.70 6.73 8.88
C GLN A 110 17.86 8.00 8.82
N ALA A 111 16.57 7.84 8.49
CA ALA A 111 15.65 8.94 8.27
C ALA A 111 14.42 8.81 9.18
N SER A 112 13.72 9.92 9.36
CA SER A 112 12.45 9.92 10.06
C SER A 112 11.47 10.87 9.40
N ASN A 113 10.17 10.61 9.54
CA ASN A 113 9.11 11.46 9.00
C ASN A 113 9.13 11.54 7.46
N VAL A 114 8.82 10.44 6.80
CA VAL A 114 8.84 10.35 5.34
C VAL A 114 7.51 9.82 4.81
N ILE A 115 6.97 10.49 3.78
CA ILE A 115 5.80 10.06 3.03
C ILE A 115 6.24 9.80 1.59
N ILE A 116 5.92 8.62 1.06
CA ILE A 116 6.12 8.27 -0.37
C ILE A 116 4.76 7.87 -0.93
N ARG A 117 4.24 8.65 -1.87
CA ARG A 117 2.83 8.61 -2.23
C ARG A 117 2.54 8.76 -3.72
N ASN A 118 1.56 8.02 -4.24
CA ASN A 118 1.05 8.19 -5.61
C ASN A 118 2.09 8.03 -6.72
N LEU A 119 3.08 7.15 -6.55
CA LEU A 119 4.12 6.88 -7.54
C LEU A 119 3.99 5.49 -8.14
N THR A 120 4.27 5.36 -9.43
CA THR A 120 4.52 4.06 -10.05
C THR A 120 6.02 3.75 -10.03
N PHE A 121 6.43 2.66 -9.40
CA PHE A 121 7.77 2.10 -9.46
C PHE A 121 7.79 0.92 -10.43
N ARG A 122 8.79 0.89 -11.32
CA ARG A 122 9.00 -0.26 -12.22
C ARG A 122 10.47 -0.49 -12.57
N ASN A 123 10.80 -1.73 -12.89
CA ASN A 123 12.10 -2.12 -13.45
C ASN A 123 13.28 -1.71 -12.56
N TRP A 124 13.14 -1.76 -11.23
CA TRP A 124 14.25 -1.47 -10.32
C TRP A 124 15.21 -2.67 -10.26
N ASN A 125 16.50 -2.39 -10.08
CA ASN A 125 17.56 -3.41 -10.09
C ASN A 125 17.90 -3.98 -8.70
N ASP A 126 17.42 -3.35 -7.63
CA ASP A 126 17.61 -3.78 -6.23
C ASP A 126 16.22 -3.92 -5.58
N ASP A 127 15.83 -2.98 -4.71
CA ASP A 127 14.47 -2.87 -4.16
C ASP A 127 13.68 -1.70 -4.78
N GLY A 128 12.35 -1.75 -4.77
CA GLY A 128 11.51 -0.61 -5.16
C GLY A 128 11.57 0.50 -4.11
N ILE A 129 11.32 0.14 -2.85
CA ILE A 129 11.57 0.98 -1.67
C ILE A 129 12.26 0.13 -0.60
N ASN A 130 13.37 0.62 -0.06
CA ASN A 130 14.03 0.07 1.12
C ASN A 130 13.94 1.07 2.29
N VAL A 131 13.52 0.61 3.45
CA VAL A 131 13.48 1.36 4.71
C VAL A 131 14.42 0.70 5.71
N GLN A 132 15.45 1.41 6.14
CA GLN A 132 16.44 0.90 7.08
C GLN A 132 16.88 1.95 8.11
N TYR A 133 17.06 1.54 9.37
CA TYR A 133 17.38 2.44 10.48
C TYR A 133 16.45 3.67 10.55
N SER A 134 15.20 3.53 10.13
CA SER A 134 14.31 4.67 9.89
C SER A 134 12.99 4.54 10.62
N THR A 135 12.36 5.67 10.95
CA THR A 135 11.12 5.67 11.72
C THR A 135 10.06 6.61 11.13
N ARG A 136 8.77 6.35 11.39
CA ARG A 136 7.68 7.27 10.99
C ARG A 136 7.66 7.44 9.47
N VAL A 137 7.34 6.35 8.79
CA VAL A 137 7.31 6.27 7.32
C VAL A 137 5.93 5.84 6.86
N TRP A 138 5.37 6.56 5.88
CA TRP A 138 4.10 6.23 5.26
C TRP A 138 4.30 6.00 3.76
N ILE A 139 3.96 4.80 3.30
CA ILE A 139 4.07 4.39 1.89
C ILE A 139 2.65 4.12 1.40
N ASP A 140 2.13 5.03 0.58
CA ASP A 140 0.70 5.11 0.31
C ASP A 140 0.34 5.27 -1.18
N HIS A 141 -0.67 4.56 -1.66
CA HIS A 141 -1.16 4.71 -3.04
C HIS A 141 -0.08 4.59 -4.12
N ASN A 142 0.94 3.75 -3.91
CA ASN A 142 1.96 3.49 -4.92
C ASN A 142 1.63 2.24 -5.74
N SER A 143 2.24 2.11 -6.90
CA SER A 143 2.16 0.91 -7.73
C SER A 143 3.54 0.34 -8.01
N PHE A 144 3.71 -0.97 -7.85
CA PHE A 144 4.99 -1.67 -7.97
C PHE A 144 4.87 -2.82 -8.96
N SER A 145 5.80 -2.91 -9.91
CA SER A 145 5.83 -4.02 -10.88
C SER A 145 7.21 -4.25 -11.49
N ASN A 146 7.45 -5.47 -11.97
CA ASN A 146 8.61 -5.85 -12.77
C ASN A 146 9.95 -5.49 -12.12
N GLY A 147 10.09 -5.71 -10.81
CA GLY A 147 11.33 -5.49 -10.09
C GLY A 147 12.27 -6.69 -10.10
N TYR A 148 13.53 -6.46 -9.71
CA TYR A 148 14.51 -7.52 -9.54
C TYR A 148 14.45 -8.22 -8.17
N ASP A 149 14.60 -7.48 -7.06
CA ASP A 149 14.54 -8.04 -5.69
C ASP A 149 13.22 -7.74 -4.97
N GLY A 150 13.25 -7.03 -3.84
CA GLY A 150 12.06 -6.68 -3.07
C GLY A 150 11.26 -5.56 -3.73
N ALA A 151 9.93 -5.58 -3.64
CA ALA A 151 9.17 -4.38 -3.98
C ALA A 151 9.26 -3.35 -2.85
N LEU A 152 9.11 -3.80 -1.60
CA LEU A 152 9.17 -2.94 -0.42
C LEU A 152 9.77 -3.70 0.77
N ASP A 153 10.99 -3.32 1.15
CA ASP A 153 11.74 -3.91 2.25
C ASP A 153 11.81 -2.97 3.45
N ILE A 154 11.58 -3.49 4.65
CA ILE A 154 11.69 -2.77 5.92
C ILE A 154 12.57 -3.59 6.86
N LYS A 155 13.74 -3.07 7.22
CA LYS A 155 14.77 -3.83 7.94
C LYS A 155 15.55 -2.97 8.92
N ARG A 156 16.42 -3.60 9.70
CA ARG A 156 17.48 -2.96 10.49
C ARG A 156 16.95 -1.89 11.44
N ALA A 157 16.29 -2.31 12.51
CA ALA A 157 15.74 -1.46 13.56
C ALA A 157 14.76 -0.36 13.09
N SER A 158 14.25 -0.44 11.85
CA SER A 158 13.21 0.46 11.39
C SER A 158 11.93 0.28 12.19
N ASP A 159 11.09 1.30 12.29
CA ASP A 159 9.94 1.26 13.18
C ASP A 159 8.86 2.27 12.82
N TYR A 160 7.64 2.08 13.33
CA TYR A 160 6.53 3.00 13.10
C TYR A 160 6.25 3.27 11.61
N VAL A 161 5.96 2.20 10.86
CA VAL A 161 5.70 2.27 9.41
C VAL A 161 4.26 1.89 9.09
N THR A 162 3.64 2.59 8.15
CA THR A 162 2.37 2.19 7.53
C THR A 162 2.57 2.04 6.02
N VAL A 163 2.11 0.92 5.49
CA VAL A 163 2.05 0.60 4.06
C VAL A 163 0.58 0.44 3.70
N SER A 164 0.02 1.41 2.96
CA SER A 164 -1.42 1.44 2.69
C SER A 164 -1.78 1.71 1.24
N TRP A 165 -2.89 1.12 0.78
CA TRP A 165 -3.46 1.43 -0.54
C TRP A 165 -2.50 1.26 -1.72
N ASN A 166 -1.44 0.47 -1.57
CA ASN A 166 -0.50 0.21 -2.66
C ASN A 166 -0.99 -0.95 -3.52
N ARG A 167 -0.58 -0.99 -4.78
CA ARG A 167 -0.80 -2.12 -5.68
C ARG A 167 0.52 -2.76 -6.06
N PHE A 168 0.61 -4.08 -5.94
CA PHE A 168 1.74 -4.89 -6.35
C PHE A 168 1.28 -5.91 -7.40
N PHE A 169 1.96 -5.98 -8.54
CA PHE A 169 1.59 -6.88 -9.64
C PHE A 169 2.81 -7.22 -10.49
N SER A 170 2.80 -8.39 -11.14
CA SER A 170 3.94 -8.85 -11.97
C SER A 170 5.27 -8.80 -11.21
N HIS A 171 5.28 -9.38 -10.02
CA HIS A 171 6.45 -9.37 -9.13
C HIS A 171 6.54 -10.63 -8.28
N ASP A 172 7.77 -11.08 -8.00
CA ASP A 172 8.03 -12.29 -7.22
C ASP A 172 8.08 -11.99 -5.71
N LYS A 173 9.11 -11.26 -5.26
CA LYS A 173 9.40 -10.99 -3.84
C LYS A 173 8.80 -9.65 -3.41
N THR A 174 7.59 -9.66 -2.85
CA THR A 174 6.84 -8.42 -2.60
C THR A 174 7.37 -7.61 -1.40
N MET A 175 7.24 -8.10 -0.17
CA MET A 175 7.59 -7.34 1.04
C MET A 175 8.32 -8.16 2.10
N LEU A 176 9.54 -7.75 2.44
CA LEU A 176 10.31 -8.31 3.55
C LEU A 176 10.30 -7.36 4.76
N LEU A 177 9.95 -7.90 5.93
CA LEU A 177 10.05 -7.20 7.21
C LEU A 177 11.05 -7.94 8.10
N GLY A 178 12.24 -7.38 8.26
CA GLY A 178 13.36 -8.03 8.95
C GLY A 178 14.13 -9.00 8.03
N HIS A 179 15.37 -8.64 7.73
CA HIS A 179 16.13 -9.26 6.63
C HIS A 179 16.85 -10.57 6.98
N SER A 180 17.18 -10.79 8.24
CA SER A 180 18.03 -11.92 8.67
C SER A 180 17.58 -12.48 10.01
N ASP A 181 17.58 -13.80 10.16
CA ASP A 181 17.30 -14.49 11.43
C ASP A 181 18.35 -14.18 12.52
N SER A 182 19.55 -13.73 12.13
CA SER A 182 20.62 -13.36 13.06
C SER A 182 20.60 -11.88 13.49
N ASN A 183 19.67 -11.07 12.97
CA ASN A 183 19.63 -9.63 13.26
C ASN A 183 18.78 -9.25 14.49
N GLY A 184 18.45 -10.22 15.35
CA GLY A 184 17.60 -9.99 16.51
C GLY A 184 18.18 -9.03 17.56
N GLY A 185 19.49 -8.74 17.51
CA GLY A 185 20.09 -7.71 18.35
C GLY A 185 19.62 -6.28 18.02
N GLU A 186 19.26 -6.03 16.76
CA GLU A 186 18.75 -4.73 16.29
C GLU A 186 17.21 -4.71 16.19
N ASP A 187 16.62 -5.82 15.75
CA ASP A 187 15.22 -5.85 15.28
C ASP A 187 14.19 -6.16 16.38
N ARG A 188 14.59 -6.76 17.51
CA ARG A 188 13.66 -7.03 18.62
C ARG A 188 13.09 -5.74 19.20
N ASN A 189 11.78 -5.74 19.49
CA ASN A 189 11.01 -4.57 19.95
C ASN A 189 10.97 -3.39 18.95
N LYS A 190 11.33 -3.63 17.68
CA LYS A 190 11.22 -2.69 16.56
C LYS A 190 10.29 -3.30 15.50
N LEU A 191 10.41 -2.84 14.25
CA LEU A 191 9.72 -3.39 13.09
C LEU A 191 8.19 -3.41 13.27
N ARG A 192 7.64 -2.40 13.95
CA ARG A 192 6.19 -2.25 14.10
C ARG A 192 5.62 -1.62 12.84
N VAL A 193 4.96 -2.45 12.04
CA VAL A 193 4.46 -2.08 10.71
C VAL A 193 2.99 -2.43 10.56
N THR A 194 2.25 -1.55 9.91
CA THR A 194 0.85 -1.76 9.52
C THR A 194 0.77 -1.90 8.01
N TYR A 195 0.11 -2.94 7.53
CA TYR A 195 -0.19 -3.17 6.12
C TYR A 195 -1.71 -3.18 5.95
N HIS A 196 -2.27 -2.20 5.25
CA HIS A 196 -3.72 -2.20 5.02
C HIS A 196 -4.17 -1.71 3.65
N HIS A 197 -5.26 -2.28 3.16
CA HIS A 197 -5.87 -1.89 1.89
C HIS A 197 -4.92 -2.01 0.69
N ASN A 198 -3.86 -2.80 0.80
CA ASN A 198 -2.98 -3.09 -0.31
C ASN A 198 -3.60 -4.16 -1.22
N TRP A 199 -3.34 -4.04 -2.51
CA TRP A 199 -3.73 -5.02 -3.52
C TRP A 199 -2.51 -5.82 -3.98
N PHE A 200 -2.50 -7.11 -3.69
CA PHE A 200 -1.54 -8.09 -4.19
C PHE A 200 -2.17 -8.85 -5.36
N ASP A 201 -1.81 -8.46 -6.57
CA ASP A 201 -2.48 -8.85 -7.81
C ASP A 201 -1.63 -9.83 -8.62
N GLY A 202 -1.73 -11.10 -8.28
CA GLY A 202 -1.00 -12.18 -8.95
C GLY A 202 0.51 -12.19 -8.66
N THR A 203 0.93 -11.68 -7.51
CA THR A 203 2.32 -11.69 -7.05
C THR A 203 2.67 -13.02 -6.37
N ASN A 204 3.94 -13.40 -6.36
CA ASN A 204 4.32 -14.77 -5.96
C ASN A 204 4.41 -14.97 -4.44
N GLN A 205 5.16 -14.13 -3.71
CA GLN A 205 5.48 -14.38 -2.30
C GLN A 205 5.73 -13.11 -1.47
N ARG A 206 5.80 -13.29 -0.14
CA ARG A 206 6.18 -12.28 0.87
C ARG A 206 5.16 -11.15 1.03
N HIS A 207 4.00 -11.42 1.61
CA HIS A 207 2.90 -10.44 1.69
C HIS A 207 2.39 -10.08 3.10
N PRO A 208 3.22 -9.73 4.11
CA PRO A 208 4.69 -9.72 4.12
C PRO A 208 5.29 -11.05 4.63
N ARG A 209 6.62 -11.24 4.45
CA ARG A 209 7.42 -12.18 5.26
C ARG A 209 8.04 -11.42 6.43
N VAL A 210 7.74 -11.83 7.67
CA VAL A 210 8.06 -11.08 8.89
C VAL A 210 9.02 -11.83 9.78
N ARG A 211 10.05 -11.13 10.27
CA ARG A 211 10.92 -11.51 11.39
C ARG A 211 10.87 -10.44 12.48
N PHE A 212 10.92 -10.87 13.74
CA PHE A 212 11.00 -10.08 14.99
C PHE A 212 9.90 -9.07 15.29
N GLY A 213 9.31 -8.43 14.27
CA GLY A 213 8.25 -7.44 14.44
C GLY A 213 7.08 -8.03 15.24
N ASN A 214 6.79 -7.44 16.40
CA ASN A 214 5.68 -7.86 17.25
C ASN A 214 5.14 -6.67 18.08
N PRO A 215 3.90 -6.20 17.82
CA PRO A 215 2.96 -6.74 16.84
C PRO A 215 3.05 -6.05 15.47
N VAL A 216 2.90 -6.86 14.41
CA VAL A 216 2.67 -6.42 13.03
C VAL A 216 1.19 -6.60 12.71
N HIS A 217 0.59 -5.60 12.05
CA HIS A 217 -0.83 -5.60 11.76
C HIS A 217 -1.07 -5.65 10.25
N VAL A 218 -1.74 -6.69 9.77
CA VAL A 218 -2.03 -6.94 8.36
C VAL A 218 -3.55 -7.03 8.21
N TYR A 219 -4.20 -5.97 7.75
CA TYR A 219 -5.67 -5.92 7.70
C TYR A 219 -6.29 -5.32 6.43
N ASN A 220 -7.48 -5.77 6.07
CA ASN A 220 -8.22 -5.35 4.86
C ASN A 220 -7.38 -5.30 3.57
N ASN A 221 -6.37 -6.16 3.41
CA ASN A 221 -5.65 -6.27 2.15
C ASN A 221 -6.38 -7.27 1.23
N PHE A 222 -6.25 -7.06 -0.08
CA PHE A 222 -6.79 -7.96 -1.09
C PHE A 222 -5.65 -8.75 -1.74
N TYR A 223 -5.71 -10.07 -1.60
CA TYR A 223 -4.80 -11.04 -2.19
C TYR A 223 -5.52 -11.77 -3.31
N ARG A 224 -4.99 -11.70 -4.52
CA ARG A 224 -5.53 -12.40 -5.69
C ARG A 224 -4.46 -13.26 -6.33
N GLY A 225 -4.69 -14.56 -6.47
CA GLY A 225 -3.87 -15.45 -7.28
C GLY A 225 -2.42 -15.51 -6.82
N VAL A 226 -2.20 -15.53 -5.49
CA VAL A 226 -0.84 -15.57 -4.94
C VAL A 226 -0.20 -16.93 -5.27
N GLY A 227 0.98 -16.90 -5.88
CA GLY A 227 1.62 -18.08 -6.44
C GLY A 227 2.18 -19.06 -5.40
N SER A 228 2.99 -18.57 -4.47
CA SER A 228 3.64 -19.37 -3.44
C SER A 228 2.92 -19.22 -2.09
N TYR A 229 3.03 -18.06 -1.44
CA TYR A 229 2.40 -17.81 -0.14
C TYR A 229 2.09 -16.33 0.12
N GLY A 230 1.09 -16.08 0.96
CA GLY A 230 0.69 -14.76 1.45
C GLY A 230 1.57 -14.28 2.60
N VAL A 231 1.03 -14.24 3.82
CA VAL A 231 1.72 -13.74 5.00
C VAL A 231 2.55 -14.84 5.65
N ALA A 232 3.83 -14.62 5.91
CA ALA A 232 4.66 -15.55 6.68
C ALA A 232 5.11 -14.90 7.99
N SER A 233 4.77 -15.51 9.13
CA SER A 233 5.27 -15.11 10.44
C SER A 233 6.41 -16.02 10.87
N THR A 234 7.61 -15.46 10.96
CA THR A 234 8.85 -16.19 11.24
C THR A 234 9.63 -15.54 12.37
N GLN A 235 10.59 -16.26 12.95
CA GLN A 235 11.61 -15.73 13.86
C GLN A 235 11.08 -14.70 14.88
N GLU A 236 10.41 -15.18 15.92
CA GLU A 236 9.88 -14.36 17.04
C GLU A 236 8.85 -13.28 16.66
N ALA A 237 8.46 -13.18 15.39
CA ALA A 237 7.44 -12.25 14.95
C ALA A 237 6.08 -12.54 15.60
N GLY A 238 5.25 -11.50 15.71
CA GLY A 238 3.84 -11.62 16.08
C GLY A 238 2.99 -10.86 15.07
N VAL A 239 2.24 -11.57 14.23
CA VAL A 239 1.48 -10.98 13.13
C VAL A 239 -0.02 -11.20 13.32
N LEU A 240 -0.79 -10.11 13.35
CA LEU A 240 -2.25 -10.15 13.31
C LEU A 240 -2.72 -10.01 11.86
N VAL A 241 -3.32 -11.08 11.32
CA VAL A 241 -3.91 -11.15 9.98
C VAL A 241 -5.43 -11.06 10.10
N GLU A 242 -5.98 -9.87 9.88
CA GLU A 242 -7.37 -9.57 10.23
C GLU A 242 -8.18 -8.95 9.07
N GLY A 243 -9.37 -9.47 8.79
CA GLY A 243 -10.27 -8.80 7.85
C GLY A 243 -9.80 -8.79 6.38
N ASN A 244 -8.82 -9.60 6.01
CA ASN A 244 -8.28 -9.63 4.65
C ASN A 244 -9.16 -10.47 3.71
N TYR A 245 -9.06 -10.22 2.40
CA TYR A 245 -9.71 -11.00 1.36
C TYR A 245 -8.65 -11.81 0.60
N PHE A 246 -8.75 -13.13 0.61
CA PHE A 246 -7.90 -14.05 -0.13
C PHE A 246 -8.67 -14.76 -1.25
N GLU A 247 -8.30 -14.49 -2.50
CA GLU A 247 -8.89 -15.08 -3.70
C GLU A 247 -7.86 -15.92 -4.45
N ASN A 248 -8.13 -17.21 -4.65
CA ASN A 248 -7.24 -18.12 -5.36
C ASN A 248 -5.81 -18.11 -4.79
N THR A 249 -5.70 -18.11 -3.46
CA THR A 249 -4.43 -18.13 -2.74
C THR A 249 -4.33 -19.44 -1.97
N GLY A 250 -3.54 -20.38 -2.50
CA GLY A 250 -3.39 -21.72 -1.90
C GLY A 250 -2.88 -21.67 -0.46
N ASP A 251 -1.92 -20.79 -0.19
CA ASP A 251 -1.36 -20.54 1.13
C ASP A 251 -1.53 -19.06 1.53
N PRO A 252 -2.63 -18.69 2.20
CA PRO A 252 -2.91 -17.29 2.55
C PRO A 252 -2.00 -16.76 3.65
N PHE A 253 -1.64 -17.61 4.60
CA PHE A 253 -0.72 -17.27 5.68
C PHE A 253 -0.22 -18.52 6.40
N HIS A 254 0.99 -18.47 6.93
CA HIS A 254 1.58 -19.57 7.70
C HIS A 254 2.61 -19.12 8.75
N LEU A 255 3.14 -20.10 9.48
CA LEU A 255 4.22 -19.96 10.46
C LEU A 255 5.52 -20.57 9.92
N GLY A 256 6.65 -19.89 10.11
CA GLY A 256 7.95 -20.29 9.54
C GLY A 256 8.05 -19.93 8.07
N GLU A 257 9.21 -20.04 7.43
CA GLU A 257 9.35 -19.98 5.97
C GLU A 257 10.81 -20.29 5.60
N GLY A 258 11.04 -21.24 4.70
CA GLY A 258 12.38 -21.76 4.40
C GLY A 258 13.08 -22.26 5.67
N SER A 259 14.29 -21.78 5.94
CA SER A 259 15.03 -22.11 7.17
C SER A 259 14.66 -21.26 8.39
N SER A 260 13.81 -20.24 8.23
CA SER A 260 13.43 -19.36 9.34
C SER A 260 12.38 -20.07 10.21
N PRO A 261 12.59 -20.17 11.54
CA PRO A 261 11.68 -20.88 12.41
C PRO A 261 10.33 -20.14 12.55
N ALA A 262 9.34 -20.83 13.08
CA ALA A 262 8.01 -20.29 13.31
C ALA A 262 8.02 -19.07 14.25
N GLY A 263 7.26 -18.04 13.89
CA GLY A 263 6.86 -16.94 14.78
C GLY A 263 5.53 -17.25 15.48
N SER A 264 4.73 -16.21 15.70
CA SER A 264 3.34 -16.28 16.13
C SER A 264 2.45 -15.52 15.16
N LEU A 265 1.25 -16.05 14.91
CA LEU A 265 0.28 -15.47 13.99
C LEU A 265 -1.12 -15.71 14.52
N VAL A 266 -1.91 -14.63 14.61
CA VAL A 266 -3.35 -14.71 14.88
C VAL A 266 -4.07 -14.31 13.60
N ALA A 267 -4.96 -15.18 13.12
CA ALA A 267 -5.81 -14.90 11.97
C ALA A 267 -7.27 -14.81 12.43
N ARG A 268 -7.99 -13.76 12.02
CA ARG A 268 -9.42 -13.62 12.33
C ARG A 268 -10.16 -12.81 11.28
N ASN A 269 -11.45 -13.07 11.13
CA ASN A 269 -12.35 -12.31 10.25
C ASN A 269 -11.89 -12.23 8.78
N ASN A 270 -11.05 -13.13 8.30
CA ASN A 270 -10.62 -13.14 6.90
C ASN A 270 -11.68 -13.80 6.00
N HIS A 271 -11.75 -13.36 4.75
CA HIS A 271 -12.63 -13.90 3.73
C HIS A 271 -11.84 -14.70 2.70
N PHE A 272 -12.31 -15.89 2.35
CA PHE A 272 -11.60 -16.82 1.47
C PHE A 272 -12.49 -17.24 0.30
N VAL A 273 -11.95 -17.16 -0.92
CA VAL A 273 -12.59 -17.65 -2.15
C VAL A 273 -11.57 -18.46 -2.93
N GLY A 274 -11.77 -19.77 -3.08
CA GLY A 274 -10.82 -20.64 -3.78
C GLY A 274 -9.42 -20.68 -3.15
N SER A 275 -9.33 -20.44 -1.84
CA SER A 275 -8.07 -20.28 -1.10
C SER A 275 -7.93 -21.36 -0.02
N GLY A 276 -6.71 -21.60 0.45
CA GLY A 276 -6.46 -22.45 1.62
C GLY A 276 -6.94 -21.81 2.92
N SER A 277 -6.90 -22.57 4.02
CA SER A 277 -7.29 -22.08 5.35
C SER A 277 -6.19 -21.27 6.05
N GLY A 278 -4.95 -21.40 5.59
CA GLY A 278 -3.75 -20.90 6.27
C GLY A 278 -3.43 -21.66 7.56
N SER A 279 -2.34 -21.28 8.21
CA SER A 279 -1.84 -21.83 9.47
C SER A 279 -1.51 -20.71 10.46
N ALA A 280 -2.10 -20.77 11.65
CA ALA A 280 -1.99 -19.77 12.70
C ALA A 280 -1.69 -20.43 14.05
N GLY A 281 -1.11 -19.68 14.99
CA GLY A 281 -0.72 -20.21 16.29
C GLY A 281 0.07 -19.20 17.13
N GLY A 282 0.14 -19.46 18.44
CA GLY A 282 0.79 -18.56 19.40
C GLY A 282 -0.07 -17.35 19.76
N SER A 283 0.58 -16.26 20.17
CA SER A 283 -0.08 -15.01 20.56
C SER A 283 0.61 -13.80 19.96
N VAL A 284 -0.16 -12.74 19.74
CA VAL A 284 0.31 -11.48 19.16
C VAL A 284 0.01 -10.37 20.14
N ARG A 285 0.96 -9.44 20.33
CA ARG A 285 0.76 -8.28 21.22
C ARG A 285 -0.41 -7.43 20.72
N ALA A 286 -1.07 -6.71 21.62
CA ALA A 286 -2.21 -5.87 21.28
C ALA A 286 -1.81 -4.74 20.31
N ILE A 287 -2.68 -4.44 19.35
CA ILE A 287 -2.57 -3.26 18.48
C ILE A 287 -3.02 -2.02 19.27
N PRO A 288 -2.15 -1.02 19.49
CA PRO A 288 -2.43 0.05 20.46
C PRO A 288 -3.18 1.26 19.86
N TYR A 289 -3.28 1.36 18.55
CA TYR A 289 -3.94 2.48 17.87
C TYR A 289 -5.38 2.11 17.48
N SER A 290 -6.23 3.12 17.32
CA SER A 290 -7.59 2.96 16.80
C SER A 290 -7.57 2.75 15.29
N TYR A 291 -8.45 1.87 14.81
CA TYR A 291 -8.68 1.60 13.39
C TYR A 291 -10.11 1.05 13.21
N SER A 292 -10.58 1.03 11.97
CA SER A 292 -11.85 0.40 11.60
C SER A 292 -11.60 -0.70 10.57
N LEU A 293 -12.38 -1.77 10.67
CA LEU A 293 -12.39 -2.85 9.68
C LEU A 293 -13.57 -2.66 8.75
N ASP A 294 -13.31 -2.83 7.46
CA ASP A 294 -14.35 -3.05 6.48
C ASP A 294 -14.82 -4.49 6.60
N GLY A 295 -16.02 -4.77 6.10
CA GLY A 295 -16.45 -6.16 5.93
C GLY A 295 -15.47 -6.88 5.00
N ALA A 296 -14.87 -7.99 5.48
CA ALA A 296 -13.82 -8.70 4.73
C ALA A 296 -14.26 -9.15 3.33
N SER A 297 -15.55 -9.43 3.10
CA SER A 297 -16.11 -9.72 1.78
C SER A 297 -16.18 -8.51 0.84
N SER A 298 -16.24 -7.29 1.38
CA SER A 298 -16.26 -6.04 0.61
C SER A 298 -14.86 -5.55 0.24
N VAL A 299 -13.83 -6.02 0.94
CA VAL A 299 -12.43 -5.57 0.76
C VAL A 299 -11.96 -5.64 -0.68
N LYS A 300 -12.31 -6.69 -1.44
CA LYS A 300 -11.99 -6.77 -2.87
C LYS A 300 -12.49 -5.54 -3.64
N SER A 301 -13.75 -5.17 -3.47
CA SER A 301 -14.34 -4.01 -4.18
C SER A 301 -13.72 -2.68 -3.73
N ILE A 302 -13.48 -2.52 -2.43
CA ILE A 302 -12.91 -1.31 -1.84
C ILE A 302 -11.47 -1.12 -2.33
N VAL A 303 -10.65 -2.16 -2.19
CA VAL A 303 -9.22 -2.12 -2.53
C VAL A 303 -9.00 -1.98 -4.03
N THR A 304 -9.78 -2.66 -4.88
CA THR A 304 -9.63 -2.50 -6.34
C THR A 304 -10.07 -1.12 -6.85
N ALA A 305 -10.94 -0.42 -6.12
CA ALA A 305 -11.33 0.94 -6.44
C ALA A 305 -10.27 1.98 -6.03
N GLY A 306 -9.61 1.79 -4.88
CA GLY A 306 -8.71 2.78 -4.29
C GLY A 306 -7.21 2.51 -4.42
N ALA A 307 -6.76 1.26 -4.53
CA ALA A 307 -5.33 0.96 -4.43
C ALA A 307 -4.54 1.29 -5.71
N GLY A 308 -3.32 1.80 -5.52
CA GLY A 308 -2.35 2.12 -6.55
C GLY A 308 -2.23 3.60 -6.88
N ALA A 309 -1.25 3.93 -7.72
CA ALA A 309 -1.03 5.29 -8.20
C ALA A 309 -2.17 5.73 -9.13
N GLY A 310 -2.47 7.03 -9.13
CA GLY A 310 -3.55 7.65 -9.90
C GLY A 310 -4.94 7.51 -9.30
N ARG A 311 -5.06 7.12 -8.03
CA ARG A 311 -6.36 6.87 -7.36
C ARG A 311 -6.80 7.94 -6.37
N ILE A 312 -5.90 8.86 -6.03
CA ILE A 312 -6.16 10.00 -5.15
C ILE A 312 -6.02 11.32 -5.92
N SER A 313 -6.69 12.36 -5.42
CA SER A 313 -6.52 13.73 -5.93
C SER A 313 -5.26 14.36 -5.33
N ILE A 314 -4.53 15.16 -6.11
CA ILE A 314 -3.27 15.80 -5.69
C ILE A 314 -3.21 17.26 -6.10
#